data_AF-A0A2H1WQW9-F1
#
_entry.id   AF-A0A2H1WQW9-F1
#
_cell.length_a   1.000
_cell.length_b   1.000
_cell.length_c   1.000
_cell.angle_alpha   90.00
_cell.angle_beta   90.00
_cell.angle_gamma   90.00
#
_symmetry.space_group_name_H-M   'P 1'
#
loop_
_entity.id
_entity.type
_entity.pdbx_description
1 polymer ?
#
loop_
_entity_poly.entity_id
_entity_poly.type
_entity_poly.pdbx_seq_one_letter_code
_entity_poly.pdbx_strand_id
1 'polypeptide(L)'
;MLRHMDHVDDEPKMHQLMKAVRTAVKKTLKKRAESVEYNALWLANMLRLLNNLRQYSGDTIYQSANTPRQNQQCLRIFDLSEYRQVLSDIAVWIYQGLIHLLERQLERLIIPAILEHEEISGLSGPSARPPQAGAGPQRLKQELSATHDHLHTFAVDQPLRLMIFKQLFYYICAYSLNQLLLRKDLCCWAKGLQIRYNISHLETWIKEHLAEYGQKSVEEILGVLKPITQAVQLLQARKSMQDVQSTVDMCANLTAMQVCKILNMYTPAEEYEVKVTREFIHEIQKKMQEKTGANPDKDPVSLNLIILVF
;
A
#
# COMPACT_ATOMS: atom_id res chain seq x y z
N MET A 1 -31.85 -13.50 -12.53
CA MET A 1 -31.51 -14.47 -13.60
C MET A 1 -31.14 -15.82 -13.02
N LEU A 2 -30.01 -15.96 -12.30
CA LEU A 2 -29.58 -17.25 -11.73
C LEU A 2 -30.65 -17.93 -10.87
N ARG A 3 -31.26 -17.22 -9.92
CA ARG A 3 -32.36 -17.75 -9.09
C ARG A 3 -33.58 -18.24 -9.88
N HIS A 4 -33.85 -17.63 -11.04
CA HIS A 4 -34.95 -18.09 -11.90
C HIS A 4 -34.57 -19.39 -12.61
N MET A 5 -33.34 -19.48 -13.13
CA MET A 5 -32.81 -20.70 -13.77
C MET A 5 -32.75 -21.86 -12.77
N ASP A 6 -32.35 -21.59 -11.53
CA ASP A 6 -32.42 -22.54 -10.42
C ASP A 6 -33.85 -22.97 -10.13
N HIS A 7 -34.82 -22.05 -10.12
CA HIS A 7 -36.22 -22.39 -9.86
C HIS A 7 -36.84 -23.30 -10.94
N VAL A 8 -36.42 -23.17 -12.21
CA VAL A 8 -36.92 -23.98 -13.33
C VAL A 8 -36.02 -25.16 -13.69
N ASP A 9 -34.97 -25.42 -12.90
CA ASP A 9 -33.97 -26.48 -13.14
C ASP A 9 -33.30 -26.41 -14.54
N ASP A 10 -33.00 -25.20 -15.02
CA ASP A 10 -32.35 -24.98 -16.32
C ASP A 10 -30.82 -24.86 -16.18
N GLU A 11 -30.18 -26.01 -15.89
CA GLU A 11 -28.74 -26.12 -15.70
C GLU A 11 -27.92 -25.69 -16.93
N PRO A 12 -28.27 -26.05 -18.19
CA PRO A 12 -27.51 -25.63 -19.36
C PRO A 12 -27.48 -24.11 -19.53
N LYS A 13 -28.60 -23.43 -19.26
CA LYS A 13 -28.68 -21.96 -19.34
C LYS A 13 -27.94 -21.28 -18.21
N MET A 14 -27.92 -21.88 -17.01
CA MET A 14 -27.09 -21.43 -15.90
C MET A 14 -25.60 -21.45 -16.28
N HIS A 15 -25.12 -22.59 -16.81
CA HIS A 15 -23.74 -22.74 -17.29
C HIS A 15 -23.40 -21.70 -18.36
N GLN A 16 -24.29 -21.50 -19.33
CA GLN A 16 -24.11 -20.51 -20.39
C GLN A 16 -24.02 -19.09 -19.82
N LEU A 17 -24.88 -18.72 -18.87
CA LEU A 17 -24.85 -17.41 -18.22
C LEU A 17 -23.54 -17.18 -17.46
N MET A 18 -23.08 -18.15 -16.67
CA MET A 18 -21.84 -18.02 -15.90
C MET A 18 -20.62 -17.88 -16.81
N LYS A 19 -20.57 -18.65 -17.91
CA LYS A 19 -19.55 -18.52 -18.95
C LYS A 19 -19.59 -17.14 -19.63
N ALA A 20 -20.78 -16.63 -19.92
CA ALA A 20 -20.98 -15.32 -20.54
C ALA A 20 -20.51 -14.19 -19.62
N VAL A 21 -20.90 -14.22 -18.33
CA VAL A 21 -20.46 -13.24 -17.31
C VAL A 21 -18.93 -13.22 -17.23
N ARG A 22 -18.29 -14.39 -17.06
CA ARG A 22 -16.82 -14.50 -17.02
C ARG A 22 -16.15 -13.88 -18.25
N THR A 23 -16.68 -14.19 -19.44
CA THR A 23 -16.11 -13.72 -20.71
C THR A 23 -16.29 -12.21 -20.88
N ALA A 24 -17.46 -11.70 -20.54
CA ALA A 24 -17.80 -10.28 -20.63
C ALA A 24 -16.94 -9.44 -19.68
N VAL A 25 -16.82 -9.85 -18.41
CA VAL A 25 -16.00 -9.16 -17.40
C VAL A 25 -14.55 -9.06 -17.86
N LYS A 26 -13.94 -10.19 -18.25
CA LYS A 26 -12.55 -10.21 -18.75
C LYS A 26 -12.37 -9.33 -19.98
N LYS A 27 -13.32 -9.35 -20.93
CA LYS A 27 -13.27 -8.54 -22.16
C LYS A 27 -13.38 -7.04 -21.86
N THR A 28 -14.27 -6.65 -20.96
CA THR A 28 -14.48 -5.25 -20.58
C THR A 28 -13.25 -4.68 -19.88
N LEU A 29 -12.69 -5.42 -18.92
CA LEU A 29 -11.50 -4.98 -18.20
C LEU A 29 -10.27 -4.89 -19.09
N LYS A 30 -10.07 -5.81 -20.04
CA LYS A 30 -8.99 -5.69 -21.04
C LYS A 30 -9.12 -4.43 -21.89
N LYS A 31 -10.33 -4.02 -22.27
CA LYS A 31 -10.57 -2.81 -23.07
C LYS A 31 -10.35 -1.51 -22.29
N ARG A 32 -10.48 -1.56 -20.97
CA ARG A 32 -10.39 -0.40 -20.05
C ARG A 32 -9.32 -0.62 -18.99
N ALA A 33 -8.24 -1.35 -19.32
CA ALA A 33 -7.24 -1.81 -18.36
C ALA A 33 -6.55 -0.66 -17.61
N GLU A 34 -6.43 0.50 -18.27
CA GLU A 34 -5.79 1.71 -17.76
C GLU A 34 -6.71 2.59 -16.89
N SER A 35 -7.99 2.25 -16.74
CA SER A 35 -8.97 3.05 -15.99
C SER A 35 -9.14 2.52 -14.57
N VAL A 36 -8.71 3.31 -13.59
CA VAL A 36 -8.93 3.02 -12.15
C VAL A 36 -10.42 2.90 -11.85
N GLU A 37 -11.22 3.82 -12.38
CA GLU A 37 -12.68 3.86 -12.25
C GLU A 37 -13.34 2.52 -12.65
N TYR A 38 -13.04 2.03 -13.86
CA TYR A 38 -13.62 0.78 -14.36
C TYR A 38 -13.13 -0.44 -13.58
N ASN A 39 -11.86 -0.47 -13.19
CA ASN A 39 -11.33 -1.58 -12.40
C ASN A 39 -11.98 -1.62 -11.00
N ALA A 40 -12.13 -0.47 -10.33
CA ALA A 40 -12.80 -0.37 -9.03
C ALA A 40 -14.28 -0.76 -9.11
N LEU A 41 -15.00 -0.26 -10.12
CA LEU A 41 -16.40 -0.61 -10.36
C LEU A 41 -16.60 -2.12 -10.55
N TRP A 42 -15.79 -2.75 -11.41
CA TRP A 42 -15.92 -4.18 -11.68
C TRP A 42 -15.46 -5.03 -10.50
N LEU A 43 -14.46 -4.60 -9.74
CA LEU A 43 -14.07 -5.26 -8.50
C LEU A 43 -15.23 -5.30 -7.50
N ALA A 44 -15.87 -4.14 -7.24
CA ALA A 44 -17.01 -4.04 -6.35
C ALA A 44 -18.19 -4.92 -6.81
N ASN A 45 -18.51 -4.91 -8.10
CA ASN A 45 -19.59 -5.72 -8.65
C ASN A 45 -19.29 -7.22 -8.59
N MET A 46 -18.05 -7.64 -8.87
CA MET A 46 -17.65 -9.04 -8.81
C MET A 46 -17.68 -9.59 -7.38
N LEU A 47 -17.22 -8.80 -6.41
CA LEU A 47 -17.32 -9.14 -4.99
C LEU A 47 -18.76 -9.18 -4.51
N ARG A 48 -19.59 -8.21 -4.93
CA ARG A 48 -21.03 -8.22 -4.62
C ARG A 48 -21.72 -9.45 -5.19
N LEU A 49 -21.39 -9.85 -6.42
CA LEU A 49 -21.91 -11.08 -7.02
C LEU A 49 -21.46 -12.30 -6.22
N LEU A 50 -20.18 -12.41 -5.86
CA LEU A 50 -19.65 -13.51 -5.06
C LEU A 50 -20.34 -13.59 -3.69
N ASN A 51 -20.50 -12.46 -3.01
CA ASN A 51 -21.19 -12.37 -1.72
C ASN A 51 -22.66 -12.77 -1.84
N ASN A 52 -23.36 -12.36 -2.91
CA ASN A 52 -24.72 -12.81 -3.15
C ASN A 52 -24.79 -14.33 -3.39
N LEU A 53 -23.83 -14.91 -4.12
CA LEU A 53 -23.78 -16.36 -4.33
C LEU A 53 -23.51 -17.15 -3.05
N ARG A 54 -22.80 -16.56 -2.08
CA ARG A 54 -22.60 -17.12 -0.73
C ARG A 54 -23.85 -16.95 0.13
N GLN A 55 -24.35 -15.71 0.25
CA GLN A 55 -25.50 -15.36 1.09
C GLN A 55 -26.76 -16.15 0.74
N TYR A 56 -26.96 -16.45 -0.54
CA TYR A 56 -28.12 -17.17 -1.07
C TYR A 56 -27.78 -18.60 -1.52
N SER A 57 -26.65 -19.19 -1.08
CA SER A 57 -26.29 -20.56 -1.46
C SER A 57 -27.19 -21.63 -0.83
N GLY A 58 -27.78 -21.33 0.34
CA GLY A 58 -28.46 -22.33 1.17
C GLY A 58 -27.60 -22.79 2.35
N ASP A 59 -26.29 -22.49 2.37
CA ASP A 59 -25.40 -22.87 3.46
C ASP A 59 -25.66 -22.04 4.71
N THR A 60 -25.83 -22.70 5.85
CA THR A 60 -26.15 -22.06 7.14
C THR A 60 -25.08 -21.07 7.60
N ILE A 61 -23.82 -21.31 7.22
CA ILE A 61 -22.68 -20.44 7.56
C ILE A 61 -22.82 -19.02 6.98
N TYR A 62 -23.54 -18.86 5.87
CA TYR A 62 -23.76 -17.56 5.21
C TYR A 62 -25.13 -16.93 5.52
N GLN A 63 -25.95 -17.59 6.35
CA GLN A 63 -27.30 -17.16 6.67
C GLN A 63 -27.43 -16.48 8.04
N SER A 64 -26.35 -16.41 8.82
CA SER A 64 -26.36 -15.87 10.19
C SER A 64 -26.88 -14.43 10.28
N ALA A 65 -26.63 -13.61 9.25
CA ALA A 65 -27.10 -12.23 9.14
C ALA A 65 -28.35 -12.04 8.27
N ASN A 66 -28.93 -13.13 7.74
CA ASN A 66 -30.09 -13.05 6.85
C ASN A 66 -31.40 -12.90 7.63
N THR A 67 -32.30 -12.07 7.11
CA THR A 67 -33.70 -12.06 7.52
C THR A 67 -34.43 -13.33 7.07
N PRO A 68 -35.56 -13.71 7.70
CA PRO A 68 -36.37 -14.84 7.26
C PRO A 68 -36.77 -14.77 5.79
N ARG A 69 -37.07 -13.56 5.29
CA ARG A 69 -37.41 -13.32 3.88
C ARG A 69 -36.21 -13.51 2.96
N GLN A 70 -34.98 -13.17 3.39
CA GLN A 70 -33.77 -13.45 2.60
C GLN A 70 -33.48 -14.96 2.54
N ASN A 71 -33.70 -15.71 3.62
CA ASN A 71 -33.49 -17.17 3.60
C ASN A 71 -34.45 -17.90 2.64
N GLN A 72 -35.68 -17.39 2.47
CA GLN A 72 -36.62 -17.92 1.47
C GLN A 72 -36.15 -17.73 0.01
N GLN A 73 -35.13 -16.90 -0.21
CA GLN A 73 -34.60 -16.54 -1.51
C GLN A 73 -33.35 -17.33 -1.91
N CYS A 74 -32.86 -18.24 -1.06
CA CYS A 74 -31.74 -19.11 -1.37
C CYS A 74 -32.02 -19.97 -2.61
N LEU A 75 -30.94 -20.33 -3.30
CA LEU A 75 -30.95 -21.37 -4.34
C LEU A 75 -31.41 -22.70 -3.72
N ARG A 76 -32.08 -23.51 -4.53
CA ARG A 76 -32.71 -24.76 -4.06
C ARG A 76 -32.18 -25.99 -4.78
N ILE A 77 -31.70 -25.83 -6.02
CA ILE A 77 -31.34 -26.95 -6.89
C ILE A 77 -29.85 -26.97 -7.15
N PHE A 78 -29.26 -25.85 -7.60
CA PHE A 78 -27.88 -25.81 -8.03
C PHE A 78 -26.91 -25.56 -6.88
N ASP A 79 -25.88 -26.39 -6.78
CA ASP A 79 -24.66 -26.04 -6.05
C ASP A 79 -23.71 -25.26 -6.98
N LEU A 80 -23.46 -24.00 -6.62
CA LEU A 80 -22.59 -23.10 -7.37
C LEU A 80 -21.18 -22.98 -6.77
N SER A 81 -20.76 -23.89 -5.90
CA SER A 81 -19.46 -23.85 -5.21
C SER A 81 -18.26 -23.67 -6.15
N GLU A 82 -18.17 -24.46 -7.21
CA GLU A 82 -17.08 -24.33 -8.19
C GLU A 82 -17.10 -22.97 -8.92
N TYR A 83 -18.28 -22.47 -9.22
CA TYR A 83 -18.44 -21.17 -9.85
C TYR A 83 -18.05 -20.02 -8.91
N ARG A 84 -18.33 -20.14 -7.61
CA ARG A 84 -17.87 -19.17 -6.60
C ARG A 84 -16.34 -19.09 -6.59
N GLN A 85 -15.64 -20.23 -6.66
CA GLN A 85 -14.17 -20.23 -6.75
C GLN A 85 -13.69 -19.50 -8.00
N VAL A 86 -14.25 -19.82 -9.18
CA VAL A 86 -13.88 -19.16 -10.45
C VAL A 86 -14.11 -17.64 -10.40
N LEU A 87 -15.21 -17.18 -9.78
CA LEU A 87 -15.49 -15.75 -9.63
C LEU A 87 -14.55 -15.09 -8.61
N SER A 88 -14.17 -15.81 -7.55
CA SER A 88 -13.16 -15.36 -6.58
C SER A 88 -11.81 -15.13 -7.26
N ASP A 89 -11.33 -16.09 -8.06
CA ASP A 89 -10.08 -15.97 -8.81
C ASP A 89 -10.10 -14.76 -9.76
N ILE A 90 -11.26 -14.47 -10.37
CA ILE A 90 -11.44 -13.27 -11.20
C ILE A 90 -11.38 -12.01 -10.34
N ALA A 91 -12.03 -11.96 -9.18
CA ALA A 91 -11.98 -10.80 -8.29
C ALA A 91 -10.54 -10.53 -7.79
N VAL A 92 -9.79 -11.58 -7.44
CA VAL A 92 -8.35 -11.47 -7.10
C VAL A 92 -7.55 -10.92 -8.28
N TRP A 93 -7.78 -11.42 -9.49
CA TRP A 93 -7.12 -10.90 -10.70
C TRP A 93 -7.41 -9.41 -10.95
N ILE A 94 -8.66 -8.98 -10.74
CA ILE A 94 -9.04 -7.56 -10.87
C ILE A 94 -8.34 -6.72 -9.80
N TYR A 95 -8.33 -7.18 -8.55
CA TYR A 95 -7.66 -6.50 -7.45
C TYR A 95 -6.17 -6.31 -7.72
N GLN A 96 -5.46 -7.37 -8.13
CA GLN A 96 -4.05 -7.31 -8.48
C GLN A 96 -3.79 -6.34 -9.65
N GLY A 97 -4.64 -6.38 -10.68
CA GLY A 97 -4.56 -5.44 -11.80
C GLY A 97 -4.76 -3.99 -11.37
N LEU A 98 -5.72 -3.72 -10.47
CA LEU A 98 -5.98 -2.40 -9.92
C LEU A 98 -4.79 -1.90 -9.10
N ILE A 99 -4.22 -2.72 -8.21
CA ILE A 99 -3.02 -2.37 -7.43
C ILE A 99 -1.86 -2.03 -8.36
N HIS A 100 -1.58 -2.87 -9.35
CA HIS A 100 -0.48 -2.62 -10.28
C HIS A 100 -0.67 -1.33 -11.08
N LEU A 101 -1.89 -1.04 -11.51
CA LEU A 101 -2.24 0.21 -12.19
C LEU A 101 -1.95 1.42 -11.29
N LEU A 102 -2.41 1.38 -10.04
CA LEU A 102 -2.23 2.46 -9.08
C LEU A 102 -0.75 2.66 -8.72
N GLU A 103 -0.01 1.58 -8.43
CA GLU A 103 1.42 1.64 -8.15
C GLU A 103 2.20 2.29 -9.29
N ARG A 104 1.92 1.91 -10.55
CA ARG A 104 2.56 2.50 -11.73
C ARG A 104 2.21 3.98 -11.92
N GLN A 105 1.01 4.42 -11.53
CA GLN A 105 0.65 5.85 -11.54
C GLN A 105 1.40 6.62 -10.45
N LEU A 106 1.50 6.06 -9.24
CA LEU A 106 2.22 6.66 -8.12
C LEU A 106 3.74 6.70 -8.35
N GLU A 107 4.33 5.67 -8.97
CA GLU A 107 5.77 5.54 -9.24
C GLU A 107 6.36 6.81 -9.88
N ARG A 108 5.64 7.34 -10.88
CA ARG A 108 6.03 8.54 -11.63
C ARG A 108 6.03 9.83 -10.78
N LEU A 109 5.33 9.80 -9.65
CA LEU A 109 5.14 10.94 -8.76
C LEU A 109 6.02 10.85 -7.52
N ILE A 110 6.41 9.65 -7.07
CA ILE A 110 7.12 9.46 -5.80
C ILE A 110 8.45 10.22 -5.77
N ILE A 111 9.32 10.09 -6.79
CA ILE A 111 10.62 10.77 -6.79
C ILE A 111 10.46 12.30 -6.77
N PRO A 112 9.71 12.91 -7.72
CA PRO A 112 9.49 14.36 -7.70
C PRO A 112 8.83 14.85 -6.40
N ALA A 113 7.88 14.10 -5.84
CA ALA A 113 7.10 14.55 -4.69
C ALA A 113 7.81 14.35 -3.34
N ILE A 114 8.50 13.23 -3.16
CA ILE A 114 9.07 12.83 -1.86
C ILE A 114 10.55 13.18 -1.77
N LEU A 115 11.33 12.95 -2.83
CA LEU A 115 12.79 13.00 -2.78
C LEU A 115 13.38 14.30 -3.34
N GLU A 116 12.74 14.89 -4.35
CA GLU A 116 13.33 16.02 -5.09
C GLU A 116 12.66 17.36 -4.79
N HIS A 117 11.43 17.37 -4.29
CA HIS A 117 10.72 18.62 -3.99
C HIS A 117 11.31 19.35 -2.78
N GLU A 118 11.80 20.57 -3.01
CA GLU A 118 12.34 21.48 -2.02
C GLU A 118 11.40 22.68 -1.84
N GLU A 119 10.63 22.69 -0.74
CA GLU A 119 9.80 23.83 -0.33
C GLU A 119 10.51 24.71 0.72
N ILE A 120 11.44 24.12 1.48
CA ILE A 120 12.15 24.79 2.56
C ILE A 120 13.27 25.64 1.94
N SER A 121 13.06 26.95 1.90
CA SER A 121 14.04 27.93 1.41
C SER A 121 15.36 27.84 2.18
N GLY A 122 16.49 27.82 1.46
CA GLY A 122 17.84 27.87 2.03
C GLY A 122 18.48 26.52 2.35
N LEU A 123 17.83 25.38 2.06
CA LEU A 123 18.44 24.04 2.22
C LEU A 123 19.45 23.69 1.13
N SER A 124 19.15 24.09 -0.10
CA SER A 124 20.11 24.06 -1.21
C SER A 124 20.67 25.47 -1.34
N GLY A 125 22.00 25.59 -1.45
CA GLY A 125 22.68 26.88 -1.67
C GLY A 125 22.18 27.63 -2.92
N PRO A 126 22.85 28.70 -3.38
CA PRO A 126 22.35 29.61 -4.42
C PRO A 126 21.99 29.00 -5.79
N SER A 127 22.20 27.68 -5.99
CA SER A 127 21.80 26.91 -7.17
C SER A 127 20.43 26.21 -7.06
N ALA A 128 19.65 26.46 -6.00
CA ALA A 128 18.32 25.84 -5.82
C ALA A 128 17.40 26.19 -7.01
N ARG A 129 16.92 25.16 -7.72
CA ARG A 129 15.90 25.35 -8.76
C ARG A 129 14.58 25.74 -8.10
N PRO A 130 13.86 26.75 -8.61
CA PRO A 130 12.55 27.08 -8.10
C PRO A 130 11.62 25.86 -8.20
N PRO A 131 10.72 25.65 -7.22
CA PRO A 131 9.77 24.55 -7.26
C PRO A 131 8.93 24.65 -8.54
N GLN A 132 8.91 23.56 -9.32
CA GLN A 132 8.07 23.51 -10.51
C GLN A 132 6.60 23.56 -10.11
N ALA A 133 5.79 24.33 -10.82
CA ALA A 133 4.35 24.40 -10.58
C ALA A 133 3.72 23.00 -10.73
N GLY A 134 3.13 22.48 -9.65
CA GLY A 134 2.55 21.13 -9.62
C GLY A 134 3.52 20.00 -9.26
N ALA A 135 4.80 20.30 -8.99
CA ALA A 135 5.73 19.36 -8.36
C ALA A 135 5.60 19.41 -6.83
N GLY A 136 5.78 18.27 -6.17
CA GLY A 136 5.73 18.15 -4.71
C GLY A 136 4.65 17.20 -4.18
N PRO A 137 4.54 17.06 -2.85
CA PRO A 137 3.59 16.14 -2.20
C PRO A 137 2.13 16.35 -2.61
N GLN A 138 1.77 17.57 -3.04
CA GLN A 138 0.40 17.92 -3.39
C GLN A 138 -0.15 17.11 -4.57
N ARG A 139 0.64 16.85 -5.62
CA ARG A 139 0.16 16.05 -6.75
C ARG A 139 -0.04 14.59 -6.34
N LEU A 140 0.84 14.04 -5.51
CA LEU A 140 0.71 12.70 -4.96
C LEU A 140 -0.55 12.59 -4.10
N LYS A 141 -0.84 13.59 -3.25
CA LYS A 141 -2.08 13.68 -2.46
C LYS A 141 -3.32 13.75 -3.35
N GLN A 142 -3.29 14.49 -4.45
CA GLN A 142 -4.41 14.58 -5.39
C GLN A 142 -4.73 13.21 -6.00
N GLU A 143 -3.73 12.44 -6.43
CA GLU A 143 -3.97 11.08 -6.96
C GLU A 143 -4.49 10.12 -5.88
N LEU A 144 -4.00 10.23 -4.65
CA LEU A 144 -4.50 9.46 -3.50
C LEU A 144 -5.97 9.81 -3.19
N SER A 145 -6.32 11.10 -3.17
CA SER A 145 -7.71 11.57 -3.00
C SER A 145 -8.61 11.12 -4.15
N ALA A 146 -8.17 11.24 -5.40
CA ALA A 146 -8.95 10.74 -6.54
C ALA A 146 -9.19 9.23 -6.43
N THR A 147 -8.18 8.45 -6.03
CA THR A 147 -8.34 7.01 -5.78
C THR A 147 -9.35 6.75 -4.66
N HIS A 148 -9.26 7.49 -3.55
CA HIS A 148 -10.21 7.42 -2.44
C HIS A 148 -11.65 7.66 -2.91
N ASP A 149 -11.87 8.74 -3.67
CA ASP A 149 -13.18 9.14 -4.16
C ASP A 149 -13.78 8.10 -5.12
N HIS A 150 -12.97 7.52 -6.02
CA HIS A 150 -13.43 6.43 -6.88
C HIS A 150 -13.85 5.21 -6.07
N LEU A 151 -13.05 4.77 -5.10
CA LEU A 151 -13.36 3.60 -4.27
C LEU A 151 -14.64 3.81 -3.45
N HIS A 152 -14.88 5.03 -2.97
CA HIS A 152 -16.13 5.41 -2.30
C HIS A 152 -17.32 5.43 -3.24
N THR A 153 -17.17 6.07 -4.40
CA THR A 153 -18.24 6.22 -5.40
C THR A 153 -18.77 4.86 -5.86
N PHE A 154 -17.88 3.88 -6.04
CA PHE A 154 -18.26 2.51 -6.44
C PHE A 154 -18.61 1.59 -5.27
N ALA A 155 -18.72 2.13 -4.05
CA ALA A 155 -19.05 1.40 -2.84
C ALA A 155 -18.18 0.15 -2.65
N VAL A 156 -16.87 0.28 -2.90
CA VAL A 156 -15.90 -0.77 -2.57
C VAL A 156 -15.91 -0.94 -1.06
N ASP A 157 -16.03 -2.20 -0.60
CA ASP A 157 -16.17 -2.52 0.81
C ASP A 157 -14.98 -1.98 1.63
N GLN A 158 -15.28 -1.43 2.81
CA GLN A 158 -14.33 -0.74 3.68
C GLN A 158 -13.04 -1.53 3.96
N PRO A 159 -13.08 -2.85 4.29
CA PRO A 159 -11.85 -3.63 4.49
C PRO A 159 -10.94 -3.66 3.25
N LEU A 160 -11.53 -3.71 2.06
CA LEU A 160 -10.76 -3.74 0.82
C LEU A 160 -10.13 -2.38 0.52
N ARG A 161 -10.85 -1.27 0.77
CA ARG A 161 -10.27 0.08 0.65
C ARG A 161 -9.06 0.25 1.57
N LEU A 162 -9.17 -0.23 2.81
CA LEU A 162 -8.06 -0.22 3.77
C LEU A 162 -6.85 -1.02 3.27
N MET A 163 -7.08 -2.23 2.74
CA MET A 163 -6.00 -3.05 2.14
C MET A 163 -5.33 -2.35 0.96
N ILE A 164 -6.10 -1.71 0.07
CA ILE A 164 -5.57 -0.94 -1.05
C ILE A 164 -4.65 0.17 -0.52
N PHE A 165 -5.11 1.03 0.38
CA PHE A 165 -4.27 2.11 0.90
C PHE A 165 -3.03 1.63 1.64
N LYS A 166 -3.15 0.57 2.44
CA LYS A 166 -1.98 -0.05 3.10
C LYS A 166 -0.92 -0.48 2.08
N GLN A 167 -1.34 -1.10 0.96
CA GLN A 167 -0.45 -1.49 -0.13
C GLN A 167 0.17 -0.28 -0.85
N LEU A 168 -0.61 0.76 -1.15
CA LEU A 168 -0.09 1.97 -1.81
C LEU A 168 0.95 2.69 -0.96
N PHE A 169 0.71 2.86 0.35
CA PHE A 169 1.70 3.48 1.24
C PHE A 169 2.93 2.60 1.46
N TYR A 170 2.78 1.27 1.40
CA TYR A 170 3.91 0.34 1.38
C TYR A 170 4.77 0.56 0.14
N TYR A 171 4.14 0.62 -1.03
CA TYR A 171 4.83 0.87 -2.29
C TYR A 171 5.56 2.22 -2.27
N ILE A 172 4.91 3.30 -1.82
CA ILE A 172 5.52 4.63 -1.67
C ILE A 172 6.76 4.56 -0.76
N CYS A 173 6.66 3.91 0.40
CA CYS A 173 7.75 3.74 1.34
C CYS A 173 8.92 2.95 0.73
N ALA A 174 8.64 1.77 0.19
CA ALA A 174 9.63 0.87 -0.37
C ALA A 174 10.36 1.49 -1.57
N TYR A 175 9.61 2.12 -2.49
CA TYR A 175 10.20 2.78 -3.65
C TYR A 175 11.08 3.96 -3.23
N SER A 176 10.60 4.82 -2.32
CA SER A 176 11.38 5.96 -1.80
C SER A 176 12.67 5.51 -1.11
N LEU A 177 12.58 4.47 -0.26
CA LEU A 177 13.72 3.93 0.46
C LEU A 177 14.73 3.28 -0.49
N ASN A 178 14.27 2.54 -1.51
CA ASN A 178 15.15 1.97 -2.52
C ASN A 178 15.92 3.06 -3.28
N GLN A 179 15.24 4.14 -3.69
CA GLN A 179 15.89 5.27 -4.35
C GLN A 179 16.93 5.94 -3.43
N LEU A 180 16.60 6.14 -2.15
CA LEU A 180 17.55 6.63 -1.14
C LEU A 180 18.78 5.71 -1.02
N LEU A 181 18.56 4.39 -1.04
CA LEU A 181 19.63 3.39 -0.92
C LEU A 181 20.53 3.26 -2.16
N LEU A 182 20.11 3.84 -3.29
CA LEU A 182 20.81 3.78 -4.57
C LEU A 182 21.50 5.10 -4.96
N ARG A 183 21.07 6.23 -4.37
CA ARG A 183 21.47 7.59 -4.76
C ARG A 183 22.22 8.31 -3.63
N LYS A 184 23.53 8.53 -3.82
CA LYS A 184 24.37 9.24 -2.85
C LYS A 184 23.96 10.70 -2.67
N ASP A 185 23.45 11.36 -3.72
CA ASP A 185 22.97 12.75 -3.70
C ASP A 185 21.77 12.97 -2.75
N LEU A 186 21.10 11.89 -2.33
CA LEU A 186 19.99 11.96 -1.38
C LEU A 186 20.42 11.75 0.08
N CYS A 187 21.69 11.42 0.33
CA CYS A 187 22.20 11.02 1.63
C CYS A 187 22.99 12.15 2.31
N CYS A 188 22.32 13.25 2.64
CA CYS A 188 22.88 14.34 3.47
C CYS A 188 21.82 14.83 4.48
N TRP A 189 22.24 15.67 5.43
CA TRP A 189 21.35 16.19 6.47
C TRP A 189 20.15 16.96 5.87
N ALA A 190 20.42 17.87 4.93
CA ALA A 190 19.40 18.72 4.29
C ALA A 190 18.31 17.89 3.58
N LYS A 191 18.72 16.84 2.85
CA LYS A 191 17.78 15.89 2.22
C LYS A 191 16.97 15.12 3.25
N GLY A 192 17.57 14.74 4.37
CA GLY A 192 16.84 14.13 5.49
C GLY A 192 15.69 15.01 5.97
N LEU A 193 15.94 16.30 6.19
CA LEU A 193 14.93 17.26 6.62
C LEU A 193 13.84 17.47 5.56
N GLN A 194 14.24 17.67 4.30
CA GLN A 194 13.33 17.85 3.16
C GLN A 194 12.40 16.64 2.99
N ILE A 195 12.94 15.42 2.95
CA ILE A 195 12.15 14.20 2.76
C ILE A 195 11.22 13.98 3.96
N ARG A 196 11.68 14.25 5.19
CA ARG A 196 10.82 14.15 6.39
C ARG A 196 9.63 15.10 6.32
N TYR A 197 9.85 16.32 5.84
CA TYR A 197 8.79 17.30 5.61
C TYR A 197 7.78 16.80 4.56
N ASN A 198 8.27 16.30 3.42
CA ASN A 198 7.42 15.74 2.37
C ASN A 198 6.60 14.52 2.84
N ILE A 199 7.18 13.64 3.65
CA ILE A 199 6.46 12.50 4.26
C ILE A 199 5.36 12.99 5.22
N SER A 200 5.58 14.09 5.95
CA SER A 200 4.58 14.61 6.89
C SER A 200 3.27 15.01 6.21
N HIS A 201 3.33 15.46 4.96
CA HIS A 201 2.13 15.72 4.14
C HIS A 201 1.31 14.46 3.88
N LEU A 202 1.97 13.31 3.69
CA LEU A 202 1.30 12.02 3.53
C LEU A 202 0.74 11.50 4.86
N GLU A 203 1.49 11.65 5.95
CA GLU A 203 1.02 11.30 7.30
C GLU A 203 -0.24 12.08 7.67
N THR A 204 -0.28 13.36 7.34
CA THR A 204 -1.47 14.22 7.53
C THR A 204 -2.62 13.76 6.64
N TRP A 205 -2.37 13.51 5.35
CA TRP A 205 -3.40 13.01 4.43
C TRP A 205 -4.04 11.71 4.93
N ILE A 206 -3.24 10.76 5.42
CA ILE A 206 -3.72 9.49 6.03
C ILE A 206 -4.65 9.78 7.20
N LYS A 207 -4.26 10.68 8.12
CA LYS A 207 -5.07 11.01 9.30
C LYS A 207 -6.38 11.70 8.95
N GLU A 208 -6.38 12.53 7.91
CA GLU A 208 -7.56 13.28 7.47
C GLU A 208 -8.56 12.40 6.69
N HIS A 209 -8.06 11.60 5.75
CA HIS A 209 -8.93 10.89 4.79
C HIS A 209 -9.25 9.46 5.24
N LEU A 210 -8.38 8.84 6.05
CA LEU A 210 -8.55 7.46 6.48
C LEU A 210 -9.03 7.34 7.94
N ALA A 211 -9.47 8.45 8.56
CA ALA A 211 -10.01 8.45 9.92
C ALA A 211 -11.23 7.52 10.08
N GLU A 212 -12.06 7.39 9.03
CA GLU A 212 -13.25 6.54 9.04
C GLU A 212 -12.95 5.04 9.23
N TYR A 213 -11.72 4.60 8.96
CA TYR A 213 -11.32 3.20 9.13
C TYR A 213 -10.96 2.84 10.58
N GLY A 214 -11.01 3.82 11.50
CA GLY A 214 -10.70 3.66 12.92
C GLY A 214 -9.21 3.84 13.24
N GLN A 215 -8.93 4.27 14.47
CA GLN A 215 -7.58 4.67 14.91
C GLN A 215 -6.52 3.57 14.70
N LYS A 216 -6.83 2.32 15.03
CA LYS A 216 -5.91 1.19 14.85
C LYS A 216 -5.49 1.01 13.39
N SER A 217 -6.44 1.08 12.46
CA SER A 217 -6.18 0.94 11.02
C SER A 217 -5.30 2.07 10.49
N VAL A 218 -5.54 3.30 10.97
CA VAL A 218 -4.73 4.48 10.65
C VAL A 218 -3.31 4.32 11.16
N GLU A 219 -3.13 3.87 12.40
CA GLU A 219 -1.82 3.60 13.00
C GLU A 219 -1.05 2.50 12.24
N GLU A 220 -1.74 1.46 11.77
CA GLU A 220 -1.14 0.42 10.94
C GLU A 220 -0.60 0.98 9.61
N ILE A 221 -1.37 1.82 8.93
CA ILE A 221 -0.94 2.44 7.66
C ILE A 221 0.21 3.42 7.90
N LEU A 222 0.13 4.27 8.94
CA LEU A 222 1.25 5.13 9.32
C LEU A 222 2.50 4.31 9.67
N GLY A 223 2.31 3.13 10.28
CA GLY A 223 3.36 2.19 10.60
C GLY A 223 4.14 1.71 9.37
N VAL A 224 3.49 1.62 8.21
CA VAL A 224 4.13 1.21 6.94
C VAL A 224 5.16 2.23 6.45
N LEU A 225 5.03 3.51 6.80
CA LEU A 225 5.99 4.56 6.44
C LEU A 225 7.23 4.59 7.35
N LYS A 226 7.25 3.81 8.45
CA LYS A 226 8.36 3.82 9.43
C LYS A 226 9.75 3.59 8.81
N PRO A 227 9.97 2.66 7.87
CA PRO A 227 11.31 2.43 7.30
C PRO A 227 11.92 3.68 6.67
N ILE A 228 11.19 4.39 5.79
CA ILE A 228 11.70 5.62 5.17
C ILE A 228 11.82 6.75 6.21
N THR A 229 10.87 6.88 7.14
CA THR A 229 10.94 7.88 8.22
C THR A 229 12.17 7.68 9.09
N GLN A 230 12.51 6.44 9.45
CA GLN A 230 13.71 6.11 10.21
C GLN A 230 15.00 6.34 9.40
N ALA A 231 14.98 6.05 8.10
CA ALA A 231 16.12 6.29 7.22
C ALA A 231 16.47 7.79 7.14
N VAL A 232 15.46 8.66 7.03
CA VAL A 232 15.70 10.12 6.99
C VAL A 232 16.01 10.71 8.37
N GLN A 233 15.54 10.08 9.44
CA GLN A 233 15.98 10.40 10.81
C GLN A 233 17.45 10.03 11.02
N LEU A 234 17.92 8.91 10.48
CA LEU A 234 19.33 8.50 10.50
C LEU A 234 20.23 9.52 9.79
N LEU A 235 19.78 10.10 8.67
CA LEU A 235 20.50 11.18 8.00
C LEU A 235 20.67 12.41 8.91
N GLN A 236 19.69 12.70 9.76
CA GLN A 236 19.69 13.85 10.66
C GLN A 236 20.32 13.59 12.03
N ALA A 237 20.50 12.32 12.40
CA ALA A 237 21.05 11.93 13.69
C ALA A 237 22.55 12.26 13.81
N ARG A 238 22.99 12.44 15.06
CA ARG A 238 24.40 12.54 15.39
C ARG A 238 25.09 11.20 15.13
N LYS A 239 26.33 11.26 14.65
CA LYS A 239 27.11 10.11 14.16
C LYS A 239 28.37 9.89 14.99
N SER A 240 28.24 9.99 16.32
CA SER A 240 29.34 9.79 17.26
C SER A 240 29.26 8.43 17.94
N MET A 241 30.37 7.94 18.50
CA MET A 241 30.38 6.65 19.22
C MET A 241 29.44 6.62 20.43
N GLN A 242 29.09 7.77 21.00
CA GLN A 242 28.12 7.88 22.10
C GLN A 242 26.67 7.65 21.61
N ASP A 243 26.40 7.88 20.33
CA ASP A 243 25.08 7.79 19.71
C ASP A 243 24.79 6.41 19.09
N VAL A 244 25.70 5.45 19.22
CA VAL A 244 25.52 4.11 18.62
C VAL A 244 24.23 3.46 19.11
N GLN A 245 23.98 3.48 20.43
CA GLN A 245 22.79 2.84 21.00
C GLN A 245 21.49 3.51 20.57
N SER A 246 21.43 4.85 20.66
CA SER A 246 20.24 5.61 20.24
C SER A 246 19.96 5.42 18.74
N THR A 247 21.00 5.31 17.92
CA THR A 247 20.87 5.04 16.48
C THR A 247 20.28 3.65 16.20
N VAL A 248 20.75 2.62 16.92
CA VAL A 248 20.23 1.24 16.81
C VAL A 248 18.76 1.15 17.22
N ASP A 249 18.36 1.87 18.28
CA ASP A 249 16.99 1.86 18.76
C ASP A 249 16.03 2.65 17.86
N MET A 250 16.50 3.76 17.29
CA MET A 250 15.77 4.54 16.30
C MET A 250 15.50 3.75 15.01
N CYS A 251 16.45 2.94 14.53
CA CYS A 251 16.35 2.21 13.26
C CYS A 251 15.69 0.82 13.36
N ALA A 252 14.68 0.66 14.22
CA ALA A 252 14.07 -0.63 14.53
C ALA A 252 13.29 -1.33 13.38
N ASN A 253 12.98 -0.61 12.29
CA ASN A 253 12.30 -1.10 11.08
C ASN A 253 13.22 -1.10 9.85
N LEU A 254 14.52 -0.95 10.06
CA LEU A 254 15.56 -1.09 9.03
C LEU A 254 16.45 -2.28 9.35
N THR A 255 16.91 -2.96 8.31
CA THR A 255 17.93 -4.01 8.45
C THR A 255 19.31 -3.40 8.70
N ALA A 256 20.22 -4.15 9.34
CA ALA A 256 21.60 -3.72 9.54
C ALA A 256 22.28 -3.31 8.21
N MET A 257 22.00 -4.03 7.13
CA MET A 257 22.53 -3.74 5.80
C MET A 257 22.02 -2.39 5.25
N GLN A 258 20.74 -2.08 5.42
CA GLN A 258 20.18 -0.79 4.99
C GLN A 258 20.79 0.37 5.78
N VAL A 259 20.90 0.24 7.12
CA VAL A 259 21.52 1.25 7.97
C VAL A 259 22.98 1.49 7.57
N CYS A 260 23.77 0.42 7.42
CA CYS A 260 25.17 0.52 6.98
C CYS A 260 25.27 1.16 5.60
N LYS A 261 24.38 0.82 4.67
CA LYS A 261 24.38 1.39 3.32
C LYS A 261 24.12 2.90 3.33
N ILE A 262 23.13 3.36 4.10
CA ILE A 262 22.82 4.80 4.27
C ILE A 262 24.03 5.53 4.87
N LEU A 263 24.60 4.99 5.95
CA LEU A 263 25.77 5.58 6.61
C LEU A 263 27.00 5.66 5.70
N ASN A 264 27.23 4.65 4.86
CA ASN A 264 28.32 4.65 3.88
C ASN A 264 28.11 5.64 2.72
N MET A 265 26.86 5.93 2.37
CA MET A 265 26.52 6.90 1.33
C MET A 265 26.43 8.33 1.85
N TYR A 266 26.38 8.50 3.18
CA TYR A 266 26.26 9.80 3.80
C TYR A 266 27.42 10.73 3.41
N THR A 267 27.08 11.83 2.76
CA THR A 267 28.00 12.89 2.37
C THR A 267 27.66 14.15 3.17
N PRO A 268 28.52 14.56 4.12
CA PRO A 268 28.43 15.86 4.78
C PRO A 268 28.36 16.97 3.74
N ALA A 269 27.31 17.80 3.79
CA ALA A 269 27.16 18.96 2.90
C ALA A 269 27.56 20.25 3.61
N GLU A 270 27.30 20.34 4.91
CA GLU A 270 27.54 21.52 5.74
C GLU A 270 28.78 21.37 6.64
N GLU A 271 29.41 22.49 7.04
CA GLU A 271 30.64 22.50 7.85
C GLU A 271 30.47 21.88 9.25
N TYR A 272 29.24 21.89 9.78
CA TYR A 272 28.94 21.29 11.09
C TYR A 272 28.65 19.78 11.01
N GLU A 273 28.58 19.19 9.80
CA GLU A 273 28.32 17.77 9.62
C GLU A 273 29.62 16.96 9.78
N VAL A 274 29.59 16.00 10.71
CA VAL A 274 30.72 15.10 10.92
C VAL A 274 30.64 13.93 9.94
N LYS A 275 31.76 13.66 9.27
CA LYS A 275 31.90 12.49 8.40
C LYS A 275 31.74 11.21 9.23
N VAL A 276 30.95 10.28 8.71
CA VAL A 276 30.77 8.96 9.34
C VAL A 276 32.11 8.21 9.35
N THR A 277 32.52 7.74 10.53
CA THR A 277 33.72 6.93 10.69
C THR A 277 33.42 5.45 10.42
N ARG A 278 34.44 4.67 9.99
CA ARG A 278 34.26 3.24 9.73
C ARG A 278 33.97 2.48 11.02
N GLU A 279 34.56 2.94 12.12
CA GLU A 279 34.40 2.40 13.46
C GLU A 279 32.95 2.52 13.93
N PHE A 280 32.30 3.67 13.69
CA PHE A 280 30.89 3.88 14.01
C PHE A 280 29.98 2.93 13.22
N ILE A 281 30.23 2.75 11.92
CA ILE A 281 29.46 1.82 11.08
C ILE A 281 29.62 0.39 11.58
N HIS A 282 30.85 -0.01 11.92
CA HIS A 282 31.14 -1.37 12.41
C HIS A 282 30.42 -1.66 13.73
N GLU A 283 30.46 -0.74 14.69
CA GLU A 283 29.76 -0.91 15.98
C GLU A 283 28.24 -0.93 15.82
N ILE A 284 27.67 -0.11 14.94
CA ILE A 284 26.24 -0.18 14.61
C ILE A 284 25.90 -1.55 14.00
N GLN A 285 26.68 -1.99 13.02
CA GLN A 285 26.46 -3.27 12.35
C GLN A 285 26.45 -4.42 13.36
N LYS A 286 27.45 -4.45 14.23
CA LYS A 286 27.59 -5.45 15.29
C LYS A 286 26.38 -5.43 16.24
N LYS A 287 26.03 -4.28 16.81
CA LYS A 287 24.90 -4.17 17.74
C LYS A 287 23.55 -4.51 17.11
N MET A 288 23.33 -4.13 15.85
CA MET A 288 22.10 -4.51 15.14
C MET A 288 22.03 -6.02 14.90
N GLN A 289 23.14 -6.66 14.55
CA GLN A 289 23.21 -8.11 14.37
C GLN A 289 22.98 -8.85 15.70
N GLU A 290 23.54 -8.38 16.81
CA GLU A 290 23.29 -8.92 18.15
C GLU A 290 21.79 -8.83 18.51
N LYS A 291 21.15 -7.69 18.22
CA LYS A 291 19.71 -7.47 18.47
C LYS A 291 18.80 -8.35 17.60
N THR A 292 19.18 -8.62 16.35
CA THR A 292 18.43 -9.51 15.46
C THR A 292 18.67 -10.99 15.78
N GLY A 293 19.90 -11.39 16.11
CA GLY A 293 20.24 -12.76 16.52
C GLY A 293 19.58 -13.17 17.84
N ALA A 294 19.26 -12.21 18.71
CA ALA A 294 18.51 -12.43 19.94
C ALA A 294 16.98 -12.48 19.75
N ASN A 295 16.45 -12.19 18.54
CA ASN A 295 15.02 -12.07 18.31
C ASN A 295 14.62 -12.67 16.95
N PRO A 296 14.50 -14.02 16.86
CA PRO A 296 14.22 -14.72 15.59
C PRO A 296 12.81 -14.50 15.04
N ASP A 297 11.93 -13.79 15.75
CA ASP A 297 10.49 -13.71 15.46
C ASP A 297 10.04 -12.46 14.66
N LYS A 298 10.97 -11.77 14.00
CA LYS A 298 10.61 -10.75 13.01
C LYS A 298 10.68 -11.34 11.61
N ASP A 299 9.66 -12.12 11.27
CA ASP A 299 9.34 -12.35 9.87
C ASP A 299 9.31 -11.00 9.13
N PRO A 300 9.90 -10.89 7.93
CA PRO A 300 9.61 -9.77 7.07
C PRO A 300 8.09 -9.78 6.90
N VAL A 301 7.44 -8.64 7.16
CA VAL A 301 5.99 -8.44 6.99
C VAL A 301 5.61 -9.03 5.64
N SER A 302 5.16 -10.28 5.70
CA SER A 302 5.00 -11.11 4.53
C SER A 302 3.69 -10.69 3.90
N LEU A 303 3.77 -10.48 2.59
CA LEU A 303 2.72 -10.11 1.64
C LEU A 303 1.50 -11.05 1.59
N ASN A 304 1.15 -11.74 2.67
CA ASN A 304 0.11 -12.77 2.71
C ASN A 304 -1.21 -12.32 3.35
N LEU A 305 -1.52 -11.02 3.38
CA LEU A 305 -2.83 -10.54 3.85
C LEU A 305 -3.95 -10.65 2.79
N ILE A 306 -3.68 -11.22 1.62
CA ILE A 306 -4.69 -11.43 0.58
C ILE A 306 -5.63 -12.62 0.91
N ILE A 307 -5.29 -13.52 1.84
CA ILE A 307 -6.05 -14.77 2.04
C ILE A 307 -7.21 -14.62 3.05
N LEU A 308 -7.30 -13.53 3.83
CA LEU A 308 -8.34 -13.40 4.86
C LEU A 308 -9.54 -12.51 4.48
N VAL A 309 -9.63 -12.06 3.22
CA VAL A 309 -10.77 -11.26 2.73
C VAL A 309 -11.45 -11.89 1.50
N PHE A 310 -11.03 -13.07 1.06
CA PHE A 310 -11.70 -13.84 0.00
C PHE A 310 -12.35 -15.11 0.55
#